data_AF-A0A4P6L3M7-F1
#
_entry.id   AF-A0A4P6L3M7-F1
#
_cell.length_a   1.000
_cell.length_b   1.000
_cell.length_c   1.000
_cell.angle_alpha   90.00
_cell.angle_beta   90.00
_cell.angle_gamma   90.00
#
_symmetry.space_group_name_H-M   'P 1'
#
loop_
_entity.id
_entity.type
_entity.pdbx_description
1 polymer ?
#
loop_
_entity_poly.entity_id
_entity_poly.type
_entity_poly.pdbx_seq_one_letter_code
_entity_poly.pdbx_strand_id
1 'polypeptide(L)'
;MAASTASTSFRFHIVSRTAAAVLGGYAFTWGVVAFGTALLFAAGMAFHDAEHLAYIVGFLVYLVAFLVSFAARSLPRVWLVLAGGGASLAVAASLLQQQLV
;
A
#
# COMPACT_ATOMS: atom_id res chain seq x y z
N MET A 1 -15.41 25.04 27.63
CA MET A 1 -14.08 24.74 27.02
C MET A 1 -13.85 23.25 26.74
N ALA A 2 -14.49 22.30 27.45
CA ALA A 2 -14.30 20.86 27.24
C ALA A 2 -14.94 20.27 25.96
N ALA A 3 -15.93 20.93 25.36
CA ALA A 3 -16.57 20.46 24.13
C ALA A 3 -15.68 20.60 22.88
N SER A 4 -14.77 21.59 22.87
CA SER A 4 -13.90 21.85 21.72
C SER A 4 -12.84 20.77 21.52
N THR A 5 -12.26 20.22 22.60
CA THR A 5 -11.23 19.18 22.55
C THR A 5 -11.75 17.84 22.05
N ALA A 6 -12.98 17.46 22.40
CA ALA A 6 -13.62 16.24 21.92
C ALA A 6 -13.85 16.27 20.39
N SER A 7 -14.29 17.42 19.84
CA SER A 7 -14.52 17.56 18.39
C SER A 7 -13.21 17.44 17.58
N THR A 8 -12.11 17.97 18.12
CA THR A 8 -10.79 17.93 17.48
C THR A 8 -10.23 16.51 17.44
N SER A 9 -10.37 15.75 18.54
CA SER A 9 -9.95 14.34 18.58
C SER A 9 -10.73 13.47 17.58
N PHE A 10 -12.06 13.67 17.48
CA PHE A 10 -12.90 12.92 16.56
C PHE A 10 -12.58 13.23 15.08
N ARG A 11 -12.36 14.51 14.75
CA ARG A 11 -11.93 14.95 13.41
C ARG A 11 -10.55 14.41 13.05
N PHE A 12 -9.59 14.44 13.98
CA PHE A 12 -8.26 13.87 13.76
C PHE A 12 -8.32 12.38 13.45
N HIS A 13 -9.17 11.63 14.14
CA HIS A 13 -9.30 10.19 13.93
C HIS A 13 -9.89 9.84 12.56
N ILE A 14 -10.85 10.64 12.07
CA ILE A 14 -11.40 10.48 10.72
C ILE A 14 -10.34 10.84 9.67
N VAL A 15 -9.66 11.98 9.83
CA VAL A 15 -8.61 12.43 8.89
C VAL A 15 -7.46 11.44 8.85
N SER A 16 -7.01 10.90 9.99
CA SER A 16 -5.93 9.91 10.02
C SER A 16 -6.33 8.60 9.34
N ARG A 17 -7.60 8.21 9.43
CA ARG A 17 -8.12 7.00 8.78
C ARG A 17 -8.22 7.18 7.27
N THR A 18 -8.70 8.34 6.81
CA THR A 18 -8.72 8.68 5.38
C THR A 18 -7.31 8.79 4.82
N ALA A 19 -6.39 9.43 5.54
CA ALA A 19 -4.99 9.50 5.16
C ALA A 19 -4.35 8.11 5.10
N ALA A 20 -4.64 7.22 6.06
CA ALA A 20 -4.16 5.84 6.04
C ALA A 20 -4.70 5.05 4.83
N ALA A 21 -5.98 5.20 4.52
CA ALA A 21 -6.61 4.51 3.39
C ALA A 21 -6.03 4.97 2.05
N VAL A 22 -5.84 6.29 1.88
CA VAL A 22 -5.36 6.87 0.63
C VAL A 22 -3.84 6.76 0.53
N LEU A 23 -3.08 7.34 1.47
CA LEU A 23 -1.62 7.37 1.42
C LEU A 23 -1.02 5.99 1.68
N GLY A 24 -1.55 5.26 2.67
CA GLY A 24 -1.09 3.90 2.98
C GLY A 24 -1.46 2.91 1.89
N GLY A 25 -2.69 2.98 1.38
CA GLY A 25 -3.12 2.17 0.24
C GLY A 25 -2.27 2.45 -1.01
N TYR A 26 -1.99 3.73 -1.30
CA TYR A 26 -1.19 4.13 -2.45
C TYR A 26 0.27 3.65 -2.33
N ALA A 27 0.91 3.87 -1.18
CA ALA A 27 2.28 3.42 -0.94
C ALA A 27 2.41 1.88 -1.02
N PHE A 28 1.44 1.15 -0.47
CA PHE A 28 1.39 -0.31 -0.55
C PHE A 28 1.27 -0.78 -2.01
N THR A 29 0.35 -0.17 -2.76
CA THR A 29 0.11 -0.50 -4.15
C THR A 29 1.34 -0.23 -5.01
N TRP A 30 2.01 0.90 -4.77
CA TRP A 30 3.24 1.24 -5.47
C TRP A 30 4.33 0.18 -5.24
N GLY A 31 4.48 -0.29 -4.00
CA GLY A 31 5.40 -1.40 -3.67
C GLY A 31 5.03 -2.73 -4.37
N VAL A 32 3.74 -3.06 -4.44
CA VAL A 32 3.27 -4.27 -5.16
C VAL A 32 3.53 -4.17 -6.65
N VAL A 33 3.26 -3.01 -7.26
CA VAL A 33 3.51 -2.79 -8.69
C VAL A 33 5.01 -2.93 -8.97
N ALA A 34 5.86 -2.23 -8.21
CA ALA A 34 7.32 -2.28 -8.39
C ALA A 34 7.88 -3.70 -8.18
N PHE A 35 7.39 -4.43 -7.18
CA PHE A 35 7.78 -5.82 -6.97
C PHE A 35 7.29 -6.74 -8.09
N GLY A 36 6.02 -6.59 -8.48
CA GLY A 36 5.39 -7.37 -9.53
C GLY A 36 6.08 -7.21 -10.87
N THR A 37 6.39 -5.97 -11.27
CA THR A 37 7.12 -5.69 -12.51
C THR A 37 8.51 -6.29 -12.49
N ALA A 38 9.27 -6.10 -11.41
CA ALA A 38 10.60 -6.66 -11.26
C ALA A 38 10.59 -8.20 -11.30
N LEU A 39 9.66 -8.84 -10.60
CA LEU A 39 9.52 -10.29 -10.55
C LEU A 39 9.12 -10.90 -11.91
N LEU A 40 8.15 -10.29 -12.59
CA LEU A 40 7.70 -10.75 -13.91
C LEU A 40 8.78 -10.56 -14.97
N PHE A 41 9.53 -9.44 -14.91
CA PHE A 41 10.68 -9.22 -15.78
C PHE A 41 11.78 -10.25 -15.51
N ALA A 42 12.09 -10.54 -14.24
CA ALA A 42 13.02 -11.59 -13.84
C ALA A 42 12.61 -12.98 -14.34
N ALA A 43 11.31 -13.24 -14.43
CA ALA A 43 10.74 -14.47 -14.97
C ALA A 43 10.80 -14.56 -16.51
N GLY A 44 11.37 -13.56 -17.19
CA GLY A 44 11.56 -13.54 -18.64
C GLY A 44 10.41 -12.88 -19.43
N MET A 45 9.48 -12.21 -18.75
CA MET A 45 8.41 -11.45 -19.42
C MET A 45 8.96 -10.12 -19.96
N ALA A 46 8.42 -9.67 -21.10
CA ALA A 46 8.72 -8.32 -21.60
C ALA A 46 8.31 -7.28 -20.55
N PHE A 47 9.18 -6.28 -20.32
CA PHE A 47 8.97 -5.25 -19.29
C PHE A 47 7.61 -4.56 -19.40
N HIS A 48 7.17 -4.29 -20.64
CA HIS A 48 5.90 -3.61 -20.89
C HIS A 48 4.68 -4.46 -20.52
N ASP A 49 4.74 -5.77 -20.75
CA ASP A 49 3.66 -6.70 -20.38
C ASP A 49 3.64 -6.92 -18.87
N ALA A 50 4.83 -7.02 -18.26
CA ALA A 50 4.99 -7.09 -16.81
C ALA A 50 4.43 -5.85 -16.10
N GLU A 51 4.69 -4.66 -16.63
CA GLU A 51 4.17 -3.39 -16.13
C GLU A 51 2.65 -3.30 -16.23
N HIS A 52 2.07 -3.66 -17.38
CA HIS A 52 0.62 -3.67 -17.54
C HIS A 52 -0.07 -4.62 -16.57
N LEU A 53 0.44 -5.86 -16.46
CA LEU A 53 -0.12 -6.85 -15.54
C LEU A 53 0.01 -6.39 -14.08
N ALA A 54 1.16 -5.82 -13.72
CA ALA A 54 1.40 -5.30 -12.38
C ALA A 54 0.46 -4.13 -12.04
N TYR A 55 0.14 -3.24 -12.98
CA TYR A 55 -0.86 -2.18 -12.73
C TYR A 55 -2.29 -2.73 -12.55
N ILE A 56 -2.69 -3.75 -13.32
CA ILE A 56 -4.00 -4.39 -13.14
C ILE A 56 -4.10 -5.00 -11.73
N VAL A 57 -3.06 -5.73 -11.32
CA VAL A 57 -2.98 -6.31 -9.96
C VAL A 57 -2.92 -5.20 -8.90
N GLY A 58 -2.13 -4.16 -9.14
CA GLY A 58 -1.99 -3.00 -8.26
C GLY A 58 -3.33 -2.32 -8.01
N PHE A 59 -4.16 -2.14 -9.04
CA PHE A 59 -5.50 -1.58 -8.88
C PHE A 59 -6.38 -2.42 -7.95
N LEU A 60 -6.39 -3.75 -8.12
CA LEU A 60 -7.13 -4.66 -7.24
C LEU A 60 -6.62 -4.60 -5.81
N VAL A 61 -5.30 -4.54 -5.64
CA VAL A 61 -4.66 -4.41 -4.33
C VAL A 61 -5.02 -3.09 -3.66
N TYR A 62 -5.00 -1.97 -4.39
CA TYR A 62 -5.42 -0.67 -3.87
C TYR A 62 -6.87 -0.71 -3.38
N LEU A 63 -7.76 -1.33 -4.17
CA LEU A 63 -9.16 -1.47 -3.81
C LEU A 63 -9.33 -2.28 -2.50
N VAL A 64 -8.64 -3.42 -2.38
CA VAL A 64 -8.69 -4.25 -1.16
C VAL A 64 -8.10 -3.49 0.03
N ALA A 65 -6.95 -2.83 -0.13
CA ALA A 65 -6.31 -2.01 0.89
C ALA A 65 -7.21 -0.86 1.37
N PHE A 66 -7.90 -0.20 0.43
CA PHE A 66 -8.86 0.85 0.71
C PHE A 66 -10.04 0.31 1.52
N LEU A 67 -10.67 -0.78 1.07
CA LEU A 67 -11.81 -1.39 1.76
C LEU A 67 -11.45 -1.89 3.17
N VAL A 68 -10.29 -2.52 3.33
CA VAL A 68 -9.81 -3.02 4.63
C VAL A 68 -9.53 -1.87 5.60
N SER A 69 -9.06 -0.71 5.12
CA SER A 69 -8.84 0.48 5.97
C SER A 69 -10.15 0.99 6.61
N PHE A 70 -11.28 0.81 5.93
CA PHE A 70 -12.61 1.16 6.45
C PHE A 70 -13.30 0.00 7.20
N ALA A 71 -12.99 -1.26 6.88
CA ALA A 71 -13.54 -2.42 7.57
C ALA A 71 -12.84 -2.71 8.92
N ALA A 72 -11.55 -2.39 9.04
CA ALA A 72 -10.77 -2.73 10.23
C ALA A 72 -11.10 -1.81 11.43
N ARG A 73 -11.40 -2.43 12.57
CA ARG A 73 -11.66 -1.75 13.85
C ARG A 73 -10.42 -1.06 14.47
N SER A 74 -9.22 -1.44 14.06
CA SER A 74 -7.95 -0.99 14.66
C SER A 74 -7.04 -0.31 13.63
N LEU A 75 -7.00 1.03 13.67
CA LEU A 75 -6.09 1.86 12.87
C LEU A 75 -4.60 1.44 12.91
N PRO A 76 -4.00 1.07 14.06
CA PRO A 76 -2.58 0.72 14.09
C PRO A 76 -2.26 -0.60 13.36
N ARG A 77 -3.20 -1.56 13.32
CA ARG A 77 -3.00 -2.79 12.52
C ARG A 77 -3.09 -2.51 11.02
N VAL A 78 -3.95 -1.58 10.61
CA VAL A 78 -4.04 -1.13 9.20
C VAL A 78 -2.74 -0.48 8.77
N TRP A 79 -2.19 0.42 9.59
CA TRP A 79 -0.89 1.01 9.35
C TRP A 79 0.24 -0.03 9.30
N LEU A 80 0.25 -1.00 10.22
CA LEU A 80 1.26 -2.07 10.20
C LEU A 80 1.17 -2.95 8.95
N VAL A 81 -0.03 -3.30 8.50
CA VAL A 81 -0.19 -4.14 7.30
C VAL A 81 0.12 -3.35 6.03
N LEU A 82 -0.34 -2.09 5.92
CA LEU A 82 -0.08 -1.27 4.73
C LEU A 82 1.36 -0.77 4.65
N ALA A 83 1.86 -0.14 5.71
CA ALA A 83 3.22 0.37 5.74
C ALA A 83 4.23 -0.77 5.87
N GLY A 84 3.97 -1.75 6.73
CA GLY A 84 4.84 -2.91 6.91
C GLY A 84 4.84 -3.81 5.68
N GLY A 85 3.67 -4.14 5.14
CA GLY A 85 3.55 -4.93 3.91
C GLY A 85 4.22 -4.24 2.73
N GLY A 86 3.99 -2.93 2.57
CA GLY A 86 4.55 -2.14 1.46
C GLY A 86 6.07 -2.02 1.56
N ALA A 87 6.59 -1.77 2.76
CA ALA A 87 8.02 -1.76 3.02
C ALA A 87 8.66 -3.13 2.76
N SER A 88 8.04 -4.24 3.20
CA SER A 88 8.58 -5.58 2.94
C SER A 88 8.59 -5.94 1.46
N LEU A 89 7.55 -5.55 0.71
CA LEU A 89 7.50 -5.74 -0.74
C LEU A 89 8.53 -4.88 -1.48
N ALA A 90 8.73 -3.63 -1.06
CA ALA A 90 9.75 -2.75 -1.62
C ALA A 90 11.17 -3.29 -1.34
N VAL A 91 11.45 -3.76 -0.12
CA VAL A 91 12.73 -4.39 0.22
C VAL A 91 12.95 -5.65 -0.60
N ALA A 92 11.93 -6.51 -0.73
CA ALA A 92 12.01 -7.70 -1.56
C ALA A 92 12.27 -7.36 -3.04
N ALA A 93 11.65 -6.29 -3.56
CA ALA A 93 11.86 -5.81 -4.93
C ALA A 93 13.29 -5.34 -5.13
N SER A 94 13.81 -4.50 -4.22
CA SER A 94 15.19 -4.00 -4.30
C SER A 94 16.21 -5.11 -4.21
N LEU A 95 16.01 -6.12 -3.35
CA LEU A 95 16.89 -7.28 -3.26
C LEU A 95 16.85 -8.13 -4.53
N LEU A 96 15.68 -8.30 -5.14
CA LEU A 96 15.56 -9.03 -6.40
C LEU A 96 16.23 -8.27 -7.55
N GLN A 97 16.08 -6.94 -7.59
CA GLN A 97 16.71 -6.08 -8.59
C GLN A 97 18.25 -6.12 -8.49
N GLN A 98 18.79 -6.19 -7.27
CA GLN A 98 20.24 -6.36 -7.04
C GLN A 98 20.80 -7.70 -7.53
N GLN A 99 19.96 -8.73 -7.68
CA GLN A 99 20.40 -10.04 -8.20
C GLN A 99 20.35 -10.11 -9.73
N LEU A 100 19.68 -9.15 -10.38
CA LEU A 100 19.49 -9.10 -11.84
C LEU A 100 20.42 -8.11 -12.54
N VAL A 101 21.02 -7.17 -11.79
CA VAL A 101 21.98 -6.16 -12.25
C VAL A 101 23.37 -6.53 -11.78
#